data_AF-A0A967ICY7-F1
#
_entry.id   AF-A0A967ICY7-F1
#
_cell.length_a   1.000
_cell.length_b   1.000
_cell.length_c   1.000
_cell.angle_alpha   90.00
_cell.angle_beta   90.00
_cell.angle_gamma   90.00
#
_symmetry.space_group_name_H-M   'P 1'
#
loop_
_entity.id
_entity.type
_entity.pdbx_description
1 polymer ?
#
loop_
_entity_poly.entity_id
_entity_poly.type
_entity_poly.pdbx_seq_one_letter_code
_entity_poly.pdbx_strand_id
1 'polypeptide(L)'
;VRKRPGLENVGIILLSSVYNKAAYKRSPTSLHGADDYLEKHHISDQLIAKVRRLTAGSDGAAPSGPADKKGSGPADESRESMEEINSRVRQAEEHEVTPDAGDDVSLEKARRLARIIVSDIALYNEERVAEGIRSGNFYRLLESEIQEGRRLFAERVSEDIRRKRDLLQEAF
;
A
#
# COMPACT_ATOMS: atom_id res chain seq x y z
N VAL A 1 5.64 -13.71 -6.54
CA VAL A 1 4.36 -14.34 -6.97
C VAL A 1 4.56 -15.24 -8.19
N ARG A 2 5.01 -14.70 -9.33
CA ARG A 2 5.21 -15.48 -10.58
C ARG A 2 6.16 -16.68 -10.51
N LYS A 3 7.11 -16.70 -9.56
CA LYS A 3 8.05 -17.82 -9.38
C LYS A 3 7.40 -19.10 -8.81
N ARG A 4 6.11 -19.05 -8.43
CA ARG A 4 5.38 -20.21 -7.90
C ARG A 4 4.70 -20.98 -9.05
N PRO A 5 4.85 -22.31 -9.10
CA PRO A 5 4.17 -23.13 -10.10
C PRO A 5 2.66 -22.87 -10.13
N GLY A 6 2.10 -22.65 -11.32
CA GLY A 6 0.68 -22.40 -11.55
C GLY A 6 0.25 -20.92 -11.41
N LEU A 7 1.17 -19.99 -11.10
CA LEU A 7 0.90 -18.55 -11.03
C LEU A 7 1.65 -17.73 -12.09
N GLU A 8 2.20 -18.40 -13.12
CA GLU A 8 3.04 -17.77 -14.15
C GLU A 8 2.25 -16.73 -14.95
N ASN A 9 0.98 -17.04 -15.23
CA ASN A 9 0.08 -16.25 -16.09
C ASN A 9 -0.91 -15.36 -15.31
N VAL A 10 -0.73 -15.20 -13.99
CA VAL A 10 -1.60 -14.32 -13.21
C VAL A 10 -1.31 -12.86 -13.55
N GLY A 11 -2.35 -12.08 -13.84
CA GLY A 11 -2.25 -10.63 -14.02
C GLY A 11 -1.98 -9.94 -12.69
N ILE A 12 -0.95 -9.11 -12.62
CA ILE A 12 -0.55 -8.40 -11.40
C ILE A 12 -0.65 -6.89 -11.66
N ILE A 13 -1.51 -6.20 -10.91
CA ILE A 13 -1.59 -4.73 -10.91
C ILE A 13 -1.01 -4.22 -9.61
N LEU A 14 -0.02 -3.32 -9.69
CA LEU A 14 0.52 -2.63 -8.54
C LEU A 14 -0.41 -1.47 -8.16
N LEU A 15 -0.95 -1.49 -6.94
CA LEU A 15 -1.75 -0.39 -6.42
C LEU A 15 -0.85 0.59 -5.65
N SER A 16 -1.02 1.89 -5.90
CA SER A 16 -0.25 2.91 -5.18
C SER A 16 -0.63 2.97 -3.69
N SER A 17 0.39 2.96 -2.83
CA SER A 17 0.25 3.22 -1.39
C SER A 17 0.63 4.67 -1.14
N VAL A 18 -0.34 5.58 -1.10
CA VAL A 18 -0.07 7.01 -0.89
C VAL A 18 -0.26 7.36 0.58
N TYR A 19 0.84 7.53 1.33
CA TYR A 19 0.81 8.00 2.72
C TYR A 19 0.78 9.53 2.84
N ASN A 20 1.15 10.27 1.79
CA ASN A 20 1.17 11.73 1.80
C ASN A 20 0.81 12.31 0.41
N LYS A 21 -0.30 13.04 0.32
CA LYS A 21 -0.82 13.65 -0.91
C LYS A 21 0.10 14.73 -1.51
N ALA A 22 1.01 15.32 -0.72
CA ALA A 22 1.93 16.37 -1.15
C ALA A 22 3.32 15.86 -1.58
N ALA A 23 3.60 14.56 -1.42
CA ALA A 23 4.86 13.98 -1.86
C ALA A 23 4.86 13.79 -3.38
N TYR A 24 5.93 14.26 -4.04
CA TYR A 24 6.13 14.13 -5.48
C TYR A 24 6.04 12.65 -5.91
N LYS A 25 4.98 12.31 -6.66
CA LYS A 25 4.80 10.98 -7.25
C LYS A 25 5.68 10.88 -8.49
N ARG A 26 6.81 10.18 -8.39
CA ARG A 26 7.56 9.76 -9.57
C ARG A 26 6.83 8.58 -10.19
N SER A 27 6.67 8.58 -11.51
CA SER A 27 6.30 7.37 -12.22
C SER A 27 7.28 6.26 -11.84
N PRO A 28 6.81 5.07 -11.44
CA PRO A 28 7.68 3.99 -11.03
C PRO A 28 8.66 3.68 -12.16
N THR A 29 9.95 3.71 -11.87
CA THR A 29 11.00 3.38 -12.85
C THR A 29 11.03 1.88 -13.17
N SER A 30 10.42 1.07 -12.30
CA SER A 30 10.22 -0.37 -12.48
C SER A 30 8.95 -0.80 -11.74
N LEU A 31 8.22 -1.77 -12.31
CA LEU A 31 7.00 -2.34 -11.72
C LEU A 31 7.27 -3.66 -10.96
N HIS A 32 8.54 -4.04 -10.79
CA HIS A 32 8.96 -5.24 -10.03
C HIS A 32 8.24 -6.55 -10.44
N GLY A 33 7.87 -6.67 -11.72
CA GLY A 33 7.17 -7.84 -12.27
C GLY A 33 5.64 -7.77 -12.27
N ALA A 34 5.05 -6.61 -11.94
CA ALA A 34 3.66 -6.30 -12.22
C ALA A 34 3.44 -5.90 -13.70
N ASP A 35 2.24 -6.14 -14.20
CA ASP A 35 1.83 -5.88 -15.60
C ASP A 35 1.23 -4.48 -15.78
N ASP A 36 0.76 -3.88 -14.69
CA ASP A 36 0.21 -2.51 -14.70
C ASP A 36 0.34 -1.86 -13.33
N TYR A 37 0.10 -0.56 -13.30
CA TYR A 37 0.03 0.28 -12.11
C TYR A 37 -1.31 1.00 -12.07
N LEU A 38 -1.86 1.17 -10.86
CA LEU A 38 -3.11 1.86 -10.64
C LEU A 38 -3.01 2.74 -9.39
N GLU A 39 -3.47 3.99 -9.51
CA GLU A 39 -3.63 4.86 -8.35
C GLU A 39 -5.00 4.67 -7.72
N LYS A 40 -5.08 4.80 -6.38
CA LYS A 40 -6.32 4.54 -5.62
C LYS A 40 -7.51 5.40 -6.09
N HIS A 41 -7.30 6.68 -6.42
CA HIS A 41 -8.36 7.54 -6.99
C HIS A 41 -8.77 7.19 -8.43
N HIS A 42 -8.01 6.31 -9.11
CA HIS A 42 -8.34 5.82 -10.45
C HIS A 42 -9.00 4.43 -10.43
N ILE A 43 -9.34 3.90 -9.25
CA ILE A 43 -9.95 2.58 -9.13
C ILE A 43 -11.29 2.52 -9.89
N SER A 44 -12.17 3.50 -9.71
CA SER A 44 -13.54 3.38 -10.26
C SER A 44 -13.60 3.56 -11.78
N ASP A 45 -12.71 4.37 -12.36
CA ASP A 45 -12.67 4.65 -13.80
C ASP A 45 -11.74 3.71 -14.57
N GLN A 46 -10.60 3.28 -14.00
CA GLN A 46 -9.58 2.54 -14.76
C GLN A 46 -9.46 1.06 -14.41
N LEU A 47 -9.89 0.61 -13.22
CA LEU A 47 -9.64 -0.78 -12.79
C LEU A 47 -10.28 -1.80 -13.75
N ILE A 48 -11.54 -1.60 -14.13
CA ILE A 48 -12.27 -2.54 -14.98
C ILE A 48 -11.59 -2.68 -16.35
N ALA A 49 -11.18 -1.55 -16.95
CA ALA A 49 -10.50 -1.56 -18.24
C ALA A 49 -9.14 -2.30 -18.15
N LYS A 50 -8.38 -2.06 -17.08
CA LYS A 50 -7.07 -2.70 -16.85
C LYS A 50 -7.22 -4.20 -16.60
N VAL A 51 -8.19 -4.63 -15.78
CA VAL A 51 -8.47 -6.05 -15.53
C VAL A 51 -8.89 -6.75 -16.82
N ARG A 52 -9.80 -6.17 -17.61
CA ARG A 52 -10.22 -6.74 -18.90
C ARG A 52 -9.06 -6.90 -19.87
N ARG A 53 -8.15 -5.92 -19.92
CA ARG A 53 -6.95 -6.01 -20.76
C ARG A 53 -6.03 -7.16 -20.34
N LEU A 54 -5.89 -7.40 -19.04
CA LEU A 54 -5.04 -8.47 -18.52
C LEU A 54 -5.68 -9.86 -18.64
N THR A 55 -7.01 -9.95 -18.61
CA THR A 55 -7.74 -11.23 -18.74
C THR A 55 -8.03 -11.62 -20.19
N ALA A 56 -8.12 -10.66 -21.12
CA ALA A 56 -8.42 -10.93 -22.53
C ALA A 56 -7.24 -11.53 -23.32
N GLY A 57 -6.04 -11.60 -22.73
CA GLY A 57 -4.88 -12.21 -23.37
C GLY A 57 -4.14 -11.25 -24.30
N SER A 58 -2.83 -11.46 -24.36
CA SER A 58 -1.81 -10.76 -25.13
C SER A 58 -2.00 -10.87 -26.65
N ASP A 59 -3.01 -10.20 -27.20
CA ASP A 59 -3.11 -9.94 -28.64
C ASP A 59 -3.80 -8.59 -28.90
N GLY A 60 -3.06 -7.69 -29.54
CA GLY A 60 -3.66 -6.67 -30.42
C GLY A 60 -3.99 -5.31 -29.82
N ALA A 61 -3.10 -4.36 -30.11
CA ALA A 61 -3.36 -2.95 -30.41
C ALA A 61 -3.99 -2.06 -29.32
N ALA A 62 -3.17 -1.14 -28.82
CA ALA A 62 -3.65 0.13 -28.31
C ALA A 62 -4.61 0.79 -29.32
N PRO A 63 -5.79 1.28 -28.91
CA PRO A 63 -6.41 2.40 -29.59
C PRO A 63 -5.73 3.67 -29.07
N SER A 64 -4.80 4.17 -29.86
CA SER A 64 -4.38 5.57 -29.87
C SER A 64 -5.55 6.47 -30.28
N GLY A 65 -5.84 7.49 -29.47
CA GLY A 65 -6.50 8.73 -29.91
C GLY A 65 -8.02 8.83 -29.72
N PRO A 66 -8.55 10.06 -29.61
CA PRO A 66 -9.77 10.38 -28.89
C PRO A 66 -11.00 10.17 -29.76
N ALA A 67 -11.99 9.44 -29.24
CA ALA A 67 -13.30 9.31 -29.87
C ALA A 67 -14.36 10.02 -29.03
N ASP A 68 -14.64 11.26 -29.44
CA ASP A 68 -15.94 11.91 -29.24
C ASP A 68 -17.07 10.92 -29.59
N LYS A 69 -17.88 10.55 -28.61
CA LYS A 69 -19.26 10.12 -28.85
C LYS A 69 -20.19 10.66 -27.77
N LYS A 70 -20.83 11.78 -28.12
CA LYS A 70 -22.15 12.18 -27.60
C LYS A 70 -23.12 10.99 -27.76
N GLY A 71 -23.66 10.52 -26.64
CA GLY A 71 -24.76 9.57 -26.56
C GLY A 71 -25.56 9.88 -25.31
N SER A 72 -26.81 10.28 -25.50
CA SER A 72 -27.75 10.76 -24.48
C SER A 72 -28.60 9.60 -23.90
N GLY A 73 -28.54 9.40 -22.57
CA GLY A 73 -29.45 8.59 -21.74
C GLY A 73 -28.80 7.43 -20.94
N PRO A 74 -29.42 6.96 -19.83
CA PRO A 74 -29.40 7.59 -18.50
C PRO A 74 -27.98 7.46 -17.90
N ALA A 75 -27.05 8.27 -18.41
CA ALA A 75 -25.66 8.24 -17.96
C ALA A 75 -25.43 9.04 -16.67
N ASP A 76 -26.43 9.80 -16.19
CA ASP A 76 -26.33 10.65 -15.00
C ASP A 76 -26.29 9.81 -13.72
N GLU A 77 -27.24 8.90 -13.48
CA GLU A 77 -27.26 8.11 -12.23
C GLU A 77 -26.01 7.24 -12.06
N SER A 78 -25.48 6.68 -13.16
CA SER A 78 -24.24 5.90 -13.15
C SER A 78 -22.99 6.77 -12.98
N ARG A 79 -23.00 8.02 -13.47
CA ARG A 79 -21.92 8.99 -13.27
C ARG A 79 -21.93 9.55 -11.86
N GLU A 80 -23.09 9.95 -11.35
CA GLU A 80 -23.28 10.43 -9.98
C GLU A 80 -22.90 9.37 -8.96
N SER A 81 -23.31 8.11 -9.16
CA SER A 81 -22.90 6.99 -8.31
C SER A 81 -21.38 6.74 -8.37
N MET A 82 -20.78 6.84 -9.56
CA MET A 82 -19.34 6.65 -9.74
C MET A 82 -18.53 7.83 -9.17
N GLU A 83 -19.04 9.05 -9.26
CA GLU A 83 -18.50 10.26 -8.61
C GLU A 83 -18.64 10.19 -7.09
N GLU A 84 -19.73 9.63 -6.57
CA GLU A 84 -19.92 9.40 -5.14
C GLU A 84 -18.92 8.35 -4.63
N ILE A 85 -18.75 7.24 -5.34
CA ILE A 85 -17.73 6.23 -5.00
C ILE A 85 -16.33 6.85 -5.06
N ASN A 86 -16.01 7.62 -6.10
CA ASN A 86 -14.74 8.32 -6.21
C ASN A 86 -14.53 9.33 -5.07
N SER A 87 -15.59 10.04 -4.67
CA SER A 87 -15.55 10.99 -3.56
C SER A 87 -15.35 10.28 -2.23
N ARG A 88 -16.04 9.16 -1.99
CA ARG A 88 -15.84 8.31 -0.81
C ARG A 88 -14.42 7.72 -0.77
N VAL A 89 -13.85 7.32 -1.91
CA VAL A 89 -12.46 6.84 -2.00
C VAL A 89 -11.47 7.97 -1.69
N ARG A 90 -11.67 9.18 -2.23
CA ARG A 90 -10.84 10.36 -1.94
C ARG A 90 -10.97 10.85 -0.49
N GLN A 91 -12.17 10.78 0.08
CA GLN A 91 -12.43 11.08 1.49
C GLN A 91 -11.82 10.03 2.40
N ALA A 92 -11.85 8.74 2.03
CA ALA A 92 -11.15 7.68 2.75
C ALA A 92 -9.62 7.83 2.65
N GLU A 93 -9.09 8.37 1.54
CA GLU A 93 -7.68 8.80 1.45
C GLU A 93 -7.36 10.00 2.35
N GLU A 94 -8.29 10.92 2.57
CA GLU A 94 -8.16 12.03 3.54
C GLU A 94 -8.29 11.56 4.99
N HIS A 95 -9.14 10.56 5.25
CA HIS A 95 -9.45 10.05 6.59
C HIS A 95 -8.53 8.92 7.07
N GLU A 96 -7.56 8.45 6.27
CA GLU A 96 -6.51 7.58 6.79
C GLU A 96 -5.69 8.27 7.90
N VAL A 97 -5.80 9.61 8.03
CA VAL A 97 -5.26 10.41 9.13
C VAL A 97 -6.33 11.33 9.75
N THR A 98 -7.37 10.77 10.36
CA THR A 98 -8.01 11.46 11.49
C THR A 98 -7.49 10.87 12.80
N PRO A 99 -6.98 11.70 13.74
CA PRO A 99 -6.62 11.26 15.09
C PRO A 99 -7.83 10.93 15.96
N ASP A 100 -9.05 10.98 15.41
CA ASP A 100 -10.33 10.79 16.11
C ASP A 100 -10.96 9.40 15.89
N ALA A 101 -10.22 8.46 15.31
CA ALA A 101 -10.65 7.06 15.34
C ALA A 101 -10.42 6.52 16.75
N GLY A 102 -11.49 6.10 17.43
CA GLY A 102 -11.48 5.68 18.84
C GLY A 102 -10.30 4.77 19.21
N ASP A 103 -9.91 4.78 20.49
CA ASP A 103 -8.69 4.18 21.03
C ASP A 103 -8.29 2.82 20.42
N ASP A 104 -9.25 1.92 20.18
CA ASP A 104 -9.02 0.60 19.60
C ASP A 104 -8.50 0.64 18.15
N VAL A 105 -9.01 1.54 17.32
CA VAL A 105 -8.58 1.69 15.92
C VAL A 105 -7.18 2.27 15.86
N SER A 106 -6.89 3.25 16.71
CA SER A 106 -5.56 3.85 16.82
C SER A 106 -4.52 2.86 17.35
N LEU A 107 -4.91 1.99 18.29
CA LEU A 107 -4.08 0.88 18.76
C LEU A 107 -3.80 -0.15 17.66
N GLU A 108 -4.79 -0.52 16.86
CA GLU A 108 -4.60 -1.44 15.74
C GLU A 108 -3.68 -0.86 14.66
N LYS A 109 -3.85 0.44 14.33
CA LYS A 109 -2.97 1.17 13.41
C LYS A 109 -1.53 1.15 13.93
N ALA A 110 -1.32 1.45 15.21
CA ALA A 110 0.00 1.39 15.82
C ALA A 110 0.59 -0.04 15.77
N ARG A 111 -0.20 -1.08 16.07
CA ARG A 111 0.23 -2.48 15.96
C ARG A 111 0.62 -2.86 14.53
N ARG A 112 -0.12 -2.35 13.53
CA ARG A 112 0.20 -2.56 12.12
C ARG A 112 1.53 -1.89 11.76
N LEU A 113 1.74 -0.65 12.18
CA LEU A 113 2.99 0.08 11.95
C LEU A 113 4.19 -0.64 12.58
N ALA A 114 4.06 -1.12 13.82
CA ALA A 114 5.12 -1.88 14.49
C ALA A 114 5.57 -3.10 13.67
N ARG A 115 4.61 -3.90 13.16
CA ARG A 115 4.91 -5.05 12.32
C ARG A 115 5.59 -4.68 11.01
N ILE A 116 5.20 -3.56 10.40
CA ILE A 116 5.84 -3.07 9.17
C ILE A 116 7.30 -2.71 9.44
N ILE A 117 7.56 -1.94 10.50
CA ILE A 117 8.93 -1.54 10.87
C ILE A 117 9.81 -2.77 11.13
N VAL A 118 9.32 -3.74 11.92
CA VAL A 118 10.10 -4.96 12.19
C VAL A 118 10.30 -5.79 10.92
N SER A 119 9.29 -5.87 10.06
CA SER A 119 9.42 -6.57 8.76
C SER A 119 10.46 -5.92 7.86
N ASP A 120 10.53 -4.58 7.82
CA ASP A 120 11.52 -3.85 7.05
C ASP A 120 12.93 -4.08 7.62
N ILE A 121 13.11 -3.99 8.95
CA ILE A 121 14.39 -4.31 9.61
C ILE A 121 14.83 -5.72 9.21
N ALA A 122 13.92 -6.69 9.25
CA ALA A 122 14.24 -8.07 8.91
C ALA A 122 14.59 -8.26 7.43
N LEU A 123 13.82 -7.65 6.53
CA LEU A 123 13.98 -7.75 5.08
C LEU A 123 15.29 -7.11 4.60
N TYR A 124 15.70 -5.99 5.20
CA TYR A 124 16.91 -5.28 4.79
C TYR A 124 18.19 -5.79 5.48
N ASN A 125 18.06 -6.67 6.49
CA ASN A 125 19.19 -7.18 7.26
C ASN A 125 19.18 -8.70 7.40
N GLU A 126 18.69 -9.43 6.38
CA GLU A 126 18.47 -10.89 6.45
C GLU A 126 19.66 -11.67 7.00
N GLU A 127 20.88 -11.38 6.53
CA GLU A 127 22.11 -12.05 7.00
C GLU A 127 22.39 -11.78 8.49
N ARG A 128 22.29 -10.51 8.91
CA ARG A 128 22.50 -10.09 10.31
C ARG A 128 21.40 -10.61 11.21
N VAL A 129 20.16 -10.72 10.74
CA VAL A 129 19.07 -11.37 11.47
C VAL A 129 19.38 -12.84 11.69
N ALA A 130 19.75 -13.57 10.63
CA ALA A 130 20.07 -14.99 10.71
C ALA A 130 21.29 -15.26 11.60
N GLU A 131 22.32 -14.41 11.55
CA GLU A 131 23.43 -14.43 12.50
C GLU A 131 22.95 -14.14 13.92
N GLY A 132 22.25 -13.03 14.11
CA GLY A 132 21.74 -12.56 15.39
C GLY A 132 20.93 -13.61 16.15
N ILE A 133 20.09 -14.35 15.43
CA ILE A 133 19.30 -15.47 15.97
C ILE A 133 20.20 -16.65 16.32
N ARG A 134 21.15 -17.03 15.45
CA ARG A 134 22.05 -18.17 15.68
C ARG A 134 23.01 -17.94 16.86
N SER A 135 23.55 -16.74 16.99
CA SER A 135 24.50 -16.37 18.06
C SER A 135 23.82 -15.79 19.31
N GLY A 136 22.50 -15.62 19.31
CA GLY A 136 21.77 -15.08 20.46
C GLY A 136 22.10 -13.62 20.79
N ASN A 137 22.62 -12.86 19.82
CA ASN A 137 23.05 -11.46 19.99
C ASN A 137 22.25 -10.50 19.09
N PHE A 138 21.06 -10.91 18.64
CA PHE A 138 20.16 -10.16 17.75
C PHE A 138 20.04 -8.66 18.08
N TYR A 139 19.65 -8.32 19.32
CA TYR A 139 19.44 -6.93 19.73
C TYR A 139 20.71 -6.08 19.68
N ARG A 140 21.87 -6.70 19.93
CA ARG A 140 23.17 -6.02 19.85
C ARG A 140 23.60 -5.86 18.40
N LEU A 141 23.39 -6.90 17.58
CA LEU A 141 23.81 -6.91 16.19
C LEU A 141 22.97 -5.97 15.33
N LEU A 142 21.71 -5.71 15.68
CA LEU A 142 20.77 -4.83 14.96
C LEU A 142 20.41 -3.56 15.76
N GLU A 143 21.27 -3.15 16.70
CA GLU A 143 20.97 -2.05 17.62
C GLU A 143 20.61 -0.74 16.88
N SER A 144 21.38 -0.38 15.85
CA SER A 144 21.14 0.82 15.04
C SER A 144 19.77 0.80 14.36
N GLU A 145 19.41 -0.34 13.78
CA GLU A 145 18.16 -0.52 13.04
C GLU A 145 16.96 -0.51 13.99
N ILE A 146 17.11 -1.13 15.16
CA ILE A 146 16.08 -1.15 16.21
C ILE A 146 15.87 0.27 16.75
N GLN A 147 16.92 1.06 16.96
CA GLN A 147 16.80 2.44 17.42
C GLN A 147 16.12 3.34 16.38
N GLU A 148 16.46 3.18 15.11
CA GLU A 148 15.77 3.91 14.03
C GLU A 148 14.30 3.49 13.93
N GLY A 149 14.00 2.20 14.06
CA GLY A 149 12.63 1.70 14.14
C GLY A 149 11.83 2.31 15.30
N ARG A 150 12.45 2.44 16.48
CA ARG A 150 11.86 3.11 17.66
C ARG A 150 11.57 4.58 17.37
N ARG A 151 12.49 5.29 16.71
CA ARG A 151 12.31 6.69 16.32
C ARG A 151 11.14 6.85 15.35
N LEU A 152 11.12 6.06 14.27
CA LEU A 152 10.06 6.10 13.26
C LEU A 152 8.67 5.78 13.83
N PHE A 153 8.61 4.86 14.79
CA PHE A 153 7.39 4.53 15.52
C PHE A 153 6.92 5.69 16.40
N ALA A 154 7.82 6.28 17.18
CA ALA A 154 7.50 7.38 18.09
C ALA A 154 7.04 8.66 17.36
N GLU A 155 7.55 8.92 16.15
CA GLU A 155 7.11 10.03 15.30
C GLU A 155 5.64 9.91 14.84
N ARG A 156 5.09 8.69 14.79
CA ARG A 156 3.77 8.40 14.20
C ARG A 156 2.73 7.91 15.20
N VAL A 157 3.16 7.49 16.39
CA VAL A 157 2.29 6.95 17.44
C VAL A 157 2.31 7.84 18.67
N SER A 158 1.11 8.29 19.08
CA SER A 158 0.94 9.16 20.24
C SER A 158 1.51 8.56 21.51
N GLU A 159 1.92 9.44 22.42
CA GLU A 159 2.51 9.02 23.70
C GLU A 159 1.55 8.19 24.55
N ASP A 160 0.25 8.49 24.51
CA ASP A 160 -0.77 7.73 25.26
C ASP A 160 -0.81 6.25 24.85
N ILE A 161 -0.70 5.96 23.55
CA ILE A 161 -0.66 4.59 23.05
C ILE A 161 0.67 3.93 23.44
N ARG A 162 1.79 4.66 23.30
CA ARG A 162 3.13 4.16 23.67
C ARG A 162 3.26 3.85 25.17
N ARG A 163 2.56 4.61 26.03
CA ARG A 163 2.52 4.37 27.49
C ARG A 163 1.65 3.19 27.87
N LYS A 164 0.57 2.93 27.13
CA LYS A 164 -0.32 1.79 27.38
C LYS A 164 0.37 0.46 27.10
N ARG A 165 1.19 0.37 26.03
CA ARG A 165 1.79 -0.89 25.58
C ARG A 165 3.00 -0.69 24.67
N ASP A 166 4.07 -1.47 24.88
CA ASP A 166 5.23 -1.46 23.96
C ASP A 166 4.97 -2.35 22.73
N LEU A 167 4.15 -1.82 21.81
CA LEU A 167 3.74 -2.53 20.60
C LEU A 167 4.90 -2.83 19.65
N LEU A 168 5.96 -2.02 19.69
CA LEU A 168 7.13 -2.25 18.85
C LEU A 168 7.97 -3.40 19.41
N GLN A 169 8.14 -3.47 20.73
CA GLN A 169 8.81 -4.61 21.37
C GLN A 169 8.05 -5.92 21.16
N GLU A 170 6.71 -5.89 21.16
CA GLU A 170 5.89 -7.08 20.89
C GLU A 170 5.98 -7.59 19.44
N ALA A 171 6.47 -6.76 18.52
CA ALA A 171 6.62 -7.14 17.12
C ALA A 171 7.96 -7.83 16.82
N PHE A 172 8.94 -7.76 17.72
CA PHE A 172 10.23 -8.48 17.65
C PHE A 172 10.11 -9.91 18.18
#